data_AF-A0A7R9N6F2-F1
#
_entry.id   AF-A0A7R9N6F2-F1
#
_cell.length_a   1.000
_cell.length_b   1.000
_cell.length_c   1.000
_cell.angle_alpha   90.00
_cell.angle_beta   90.00
_cell.angle_gamma   90.00
#
_symmetry.space_group_name_H-M   'P 1'
#
loop_
_entity.id
_entity.type
_entity.pdbx_description
1 polymer ?
#
loop_
_entity_poly.entity_id
_entity_poly.type
_entity_poly.pdbx_seq_one_letter_code
_entity_poly.pdbx_strand_id
1 'polypeptide(L)'
;MDSVAHTLLERLSLPLANLLWNTGGHLLILAPNTPSAREAVDQTRGEVQRWLLEEYDGEVYLNLAYLSVGDEGLNLKKSKAKLQELISQEKDRRFKGDLKHLFTPMGEVISQREQCVACGKPGEEVDGERVLCEECLQHEELGRALAKAEYLVRSKKPVENLHGGVKILHAYYYLCSEGELGTAALEDAFIRD
;
A
#
# COMPACT_ATOMS: atom_id res chain seq x y z
N MET A 1 1.82 -3.46 0.15
CA MET A 1 2.59 -3.76 1.38
C MET A 1 3.99 -3.16 1.38
N ASP A 2 4.74 -3.30 0.28
CA ASP A 2 6.10 -2.74 0.14
C ASP A 2 6.18 -1.23 0.43
N SER A 3 5.26 -0.43 -0.13
CA SER A 3 5.17 1.02 0.17
C SER A 3 5.00 1.32 1.67
N VAL A 4 4.19 0.53 2.37
CA VAL A 4 3.98 0.67 3.84
C VAL A 4 5.26 0.32 4.59
N ALA A 5 5.93 -0.76 4.21
CA ALA A 5 7.19 -1.18 4.84
C ALA A 5 8.27 -0.11 4.70
N HIS A 6 8.48 0.42 3.49
CA HIS A 6 9.43 1.50 3.26
C HIS A 6 9.05 2.79 4.01
N THR A 7 7.77 3.17 4.03
CA THR A 7 7.29 4.33 4.80
C THR A 7 7.61 4.18 6.29
N LEU A 8 7.36 3.00 6.87
CA LEU A 8 7.68 2.73 8.27
C LEU A 8 9.18 2.78 8.53
N LEU A 9 10.00 2.12 7.70
CA LEU A 9 11.45 2.12 7.86
C LEU A 9 12.03 3.54 7.78
N GLU A 10 11.58 4.35 6.82
CA GLU A 10 12.00 5.74 6.66
C GLU A 10 11.64 6.58 7.91
N ARG A 11 10.38 6.50 8.39
CA ARG A 11 9.93 7.23 9.59
C ARG A 11 10.65 6.78 10.86
N LEU A 12 10.97 5.50 10.97
CA LEU A 12 11.71 4.94 12.09
C LEU A 12 13.23 5.18 11.96
N SER A 13 13.69 5.73 10.84
CA SER A 13 15.12 5.88 10.51
C SER A 13 15.87 4.54 10.59
N LEU A 14 15.24 3.46 10.09
CA LEU A 14 15.78 2.11 10.13
C LEU A 14 16.21 1.62 8.74
N PRO A 15 17.32 0.87 8.64
CA PRO A 15 17.70 0.22 7.39
C PRO A 15 16.78 -0.96 7.06
N LEU A 16 16.85 -1.42 5.80
CA LEU A 16 16.08 -2.58 5.32
C LEU A 16 16.31 -3.87 6.15
N ALA A 17 17.48 -4.00 6.78
CA ALA A 17 17.81 -5.14 7.65
C ALA A 17 16.83 -5.33 8.82
N ASN A 18 16.09 -4.29 9.21
CA ASN A 18 15.07 -4.35 10.26
C ASN A 18 13.73 -4.94 9.78
N LEU A 19 13.52 -5.06 8.47
CA LEU A 19 12.36 -5.72 7.88
C LEU A 19 12.60 -7.23 7.82
N LEU A 20 12.17 -7.93 8.87
CA LEU A 20 12.37 -9.38 9.00
C LEU A 20 11.50 -10.18 8.04
N TRP A 21 10.33 -9.64 7.67
CA TRP A 21 9.39 -10.32 6.77
C TRP A 21 8.52 -9.30 6.04
N ASN A 22 8.26 -9.54 4.75
CA ASN A 22 7.29 -8.80 3.93
C ASN A 22 6.76 -9.72 2.81
N THR A 23 5.67 -10.46 3.06
CA THR A 23 5.06 -11.36 2.07
C THR A 23 3.58 -11.61 2.37
N GLY A 24 2.79 -11.96 1.35
CA GLY A 24 1.40 -12.39 1.52
C GLY A 24 0.50 -11.39 2.28
N GLY A 25 0.77 -10.09 2.15
CA GLY A 25 0.04 -9.05 2.90
C GLY A 25 0.45 -8.89 4.37
N HIS A 26 1.51 -9.57 4.82
CA HIS A 26 2.07 -9.45 6.16
C HIS A 26 3.46 -8.82 6.13
N LEU A 27 3.76 -7.99 7.12
CA LEU A 27 5.12 -7.51 7.38
C LEU A 27 5.48 -7.69 8.86
N LEU A 28 6.77 -7.78 9.14
CA LEU A 28 7.33 -7.79 10.48
C LEU A 28 8.59 -6.92 10.50
N ILE A 29 8.57 -5.86 11.31
CA ILE A 29 9.71 -4.96 11.52
C ILE A 29 10.15 -5.07 12.98
N LEU A 30 11.47 -5.19 13.18
CA LEU A 30 12.08 -5.05 14.49
C LEU A 30 12.54 -3.60 14.68
N ALA A 31 11.97 -2.90 15.67
CA ALA A 31 12.21 -1.48 15.90
C ALA A 31 12.50 -1.19 17.39
N PRO A 32 13.24 -0.11 17.70
CA PRO A 32 13.45 0.33 19.08
C PRO A 32 12.14 0.76 19.73
N ASN A 33 11.96 0.43 21.02
CA ASN A 33 10.71 0.68 21.74
C ASN A 33 10.61 2.09 22.34
N THR A 34 10.83 3.13 21.53
CA THR A 34 10.75 4.53 21.97
C THR A 34 9.34 5.12 21.80
N PRO A 35 8.99 6.20 22.52
CA PRO A 35 7.76 6.93 22.27
C PRO A 35 7.61 7.40 20.82
N SER A 36 8.69 7.91 20.21
CA SER A 36 8.70 8.35 18.81
C SER A 36 8.47 7.21 17.82
N ALA A 37 8.99 6.01 18.09
CA ALA A 37 8.76 4.85 17.24
C ALA A 37 7.28 4.42 17.26
N ARG A 38 6.65 4.43 18.45
CA ARG A 38 5.22 4.13 18.58
C ARG A 38 4.37 5.17 17.84
N GLU A 39 4.70 6.45 18.00
CA GLU A 39 4.04 7.54 17.28
C GLU A 39 4.17 7.38 15.75
N ALA A 40 5.36 7.06 15.24
CA ALA A 40 5.57 6.83 13.81
C ALA A 40 4.70 5.67 13.27
N VAL A 41 4.53 4.59 14.04
CA VAL A 41 3.64 3.47 13.67
C VAL A 41 2.17 3.91 13.68
N ASP A 42 1.74 4.62 14.72
CA ASP A 42 0.35 5.07 14.86
C ASP A 42 -0.04 6.10 13.80
N GLN A 43 0.86 7.05 13.46
CA GLN A 43 0.67 8.01 12.37
C GLN A 43 0.59 7.30 11.01
N THR A 44 1.49 6.35 10.76
CA THR A 44 1.47 5.57 9.51
C THR A 44 0.21 4.74 9.38
N ARG A 45 -0.24 4.13 10.48
CA ARG A 45 -1.53 3.40 10.50
C ARG A 45 -2.67 4.33 10.10
N GLY A 46 -2.82 5.49 10.76
CA GLY A 46 -3.92 6.42 10.48
C GLY A 46 -3.91 6.96 9.05
N GLU A 47 -2.74 7.31 8.54
CA GLU A 47 -2.57 7.81 7.18
C GLU A 47 -2.89 6.76 6.11
N VAL A 48 -2.31 5.57 6.22
CA VAL A 48 -2.59 4.50 5.26
C VAL A 48 -4.06 4.08 5.35
N GLN A 49 -4.65 4.09 6.55
CA GLN A 49 -6.05 3.79 6.73
C GLN A 49 -6.96 4.76 6.00
N ARG A 50 -6.64 6.06 6.05
CA ARG A 50 -7.40 7.10 5.34
C ARG A 50 -7.23 6.95 3.83
N TRP A 51 -6.01 6.77 3.36
CA TRP A 51 -5.74 6.55 1.94
C TRP A 51 -6.49 5.32 1.40
N LEU A 52 -6.47 4.19 2.11
CA LEU A 52 -7.22 2.99 1.70
C LEU A 52 -8.74 3.20 1.71
N LEU A 53 -9.25 4.03 2.62
CA LEU A 53 -10.68 4.33 2.68
C LEU A 53 -11.11 5.21 1.50
N GLU A 54 -10.29 6.19 1.13
CA GLU A 54 -10.54 7.10 0.01
C GLU A 54 -10.43 6.38 -1.34
N GLU A 55 -9.42 5.51 -1.52
CA GLU A 55 -9.15 4.84 -2.80
C GLU A 55 -9.99 3.57 -3.00
N TYR A 56 -10.29 2.82 -1.93
CA TYR A 56 -10.89 1.48 -2.05
C TYR A 56 -12.19 1.31 -1.26
N ASP A 57 -12.85 2.41 -0.86
CA ASP A 57 -14.12 2.40 -0.13
C ASP A 57 -14.13 1.48 1.11
N GLY A 58 -12.95 1.25 1.69
CA GLY A 58 -12.74 0.40 2.85
C GLY A 58 -12.75 -1.12 2.58
N GLU A 59 -12.77 -1.56 1.32
CA GLU A 59 -12.61 -2.98 0.96
C GLU A 59 -11.25 -3.54 1.41
N VAL A 60 -10.23 -2.69 1.37
CA VAL A 60 -8.86 -3.00 1.80
C VAL A 60 -8.57 -2.33 3.15
N TYR A 61 -7.96 -3.07 4.08
CA TYR A 61 -7.65 -2.61 5.43
C TYR A 61 -6.22 -2.97 5.85
N LEU A 62 -5.50 -2.01 6.42
CA LEU A 62 -4.18 -2.26 7.00
C LEU A 62 -4.30 -2.42 8.52
N ASN A 63 -4.02 -3.64 9.01
CA ASN A 63 -3.96 -3.90 10.44
C ASN A 63 -2.51 -3.86 10.95
N LEU A 64 -2.17 -2.86 11.75
CA LEU A 64 -0.87 -2.73 12.41
C LEU A 64 -1.03 -2.77 13.93
N ALA A 65 -0.27 -3.67 14.55
CA ALA A 65 -0.05 -3.73 15.99
C ALA A 65 1.45 -3.85 16.27
N TYR A 66 1.86 -3.47 17.47
CA TYR A 66 3.23 -3.62 17.95
C TYR A 66 3.24 -4.25 19.35
N LEU A 67 4.31 -4.98 19.64
CA LEU A 67 4.55 -5.62 20.93
C LEU A 67 5.91 -5.17 21.46
N SER A 68 5.91 -4.54 22.64
CA SER A 68 7.15 -4.28 23.39
C SER A 68 7.70 -5.58 23.95
N VAL A 69 8.99 -5.82 23.76
CA VAL A 69 9.68 -7.02 24.25
C VAL A 69 11.03 -6.64 24.87
N GLY A 70 11.42 -7.35 25.93
CA GLY A 70 12.78 -7.37 26.46
C GLY A 70 13.58 -8.56 25.89
N ASP A 71 14.52 -9.09 26.67
CA ASP A 71 15.35 -10.24 26.28
C ASP A 71 14.52 -11.50 25.98
N GLU A 72 13.38 -11.67 26.65
CA GLU A 72 12.43 -12.76 26.37
C GLU A 72 11.83 -12.67 24.96
N GLY A 73 11.92 -11.49 24.35
CA GLY A 73 11.51 -11.20 22.98
C GLY A 73 12.27 -11.98 21.92
N LEU A 74 13.50 -12.40 22.23
CA LEU A 74 14.35 -13.22 21.35
C LEU A 74 13.71 -14.58 21.03
N ASN A 75 12.77 -15.05 21.87
CA ASN A 75 11.89 -16.15 21.50
C ASN A 75 10.80 -15.66 20.53
N LEU A 76 11.18 -15.54 19.26
CA LEU A 76 10.33 -14.99 18.20
C LEU A 76 9.00 -15.75 18.05
N LYS A 77 8.99 -17.07 18.31
CA LYS A 77 7.76 -17.87 18.25
C LYS A 77 6.71 -17.39 19.25
N LYS A 78 7.11 -17.18 20.51
CA LYS A 78 6.22 -16.70 21.58
C LYS A 78 5.80 -15.26 21.34
N SER A 79 6.74 -14.40 20.95
CA SER A 79 6.48 -12.99 20.63
C SER A 79 5.51 -12.85 19.47
N LYS A 80 5.69 -13.64 18.40
CA LYS A 80 4.80 -13.66 17.24
C LYS A 80 3.38 -14.13 17.59
N ALA A 81 3.25 -15.13 18.47
CA ALA A 81 1.93 -15.58 18.93
C ALA A 81 1.17 -14.47 19.69
N LYS A 82 1.85 -13.78 20.62
CA LYS A 82 1.28 -12.62 21.32
C LYS A 82 0.93 -11.47 20.37
N LEU A 83 1.80 -11.18 19.41
CA LEU A 83 1.55 -10.15 18.42
C LEU A 83 0.33 -10.48 17.54
N GLN A 84 0.15 -11.75 17.16
CA GLN A 84 -1.02 -12.21 16.41
C GLN A 84 -2.32 -12.06 17.21
N GLU A 85 -2.28 -12.26 18.52
CA GLU A 85 -3.41 -12.00 19.41
C GLU A 85 -3.79 -10.52 19.41
N LEU A 86 -2.80 -9.62 19.53
CA LEU A 86 -3.02 -8.17 19.44
C LEU A 86 -3.61 -7.76 18.08
N ILE A 87 -3.03 -8.26 16.98
CA ILE A 87 -3.55 -8.05 15.63
C ILE A 87 -5.01 -8.52 15.55
N SER A 88 -5.33 -9.68 16.10
CA SER A 88 -6.70 -10.23 16.07
C SER A 88 -7.68 -9.36 16.83
N GLN A 89 -7.31 -8.83 18.00
CA GLN A 89 -8.16 -7.91 18.77
C GLN A 89 -8.44 -6.60 17.99
N GLU A 90 -7.49 -6.15 17.18
CA GLU A 90 -7.65 -4.97 16.32
C GLU A 90 -8.48 -5.25 15.05
N LYS A 91 -8.60 -6.52 14.61
CA LYS A 91 -9.43 -6.88 13.43
C LYS A 91 -10.91 -6.55 13.63
N ASP A 92 -11.41 -6.62 14.87
CA ASP A 92 -12.80 -6.34 15.20
C ASP A 92 -13.10 -4.83 15.30
N ARG A 93 -12.08 -3.97 15.11
CA ARG A 93 -12.14 -2.52 15.29
C ARG A 93 -11.72 -1.76 14.04
N ARG A 94 -12.01 -2.31 12.85
CA ARG A 94 -11.67 -1.67 11.57
C ARG A 94 -12.20 -0.24 11.53
N PHE A 95 -11.34 0.69 11.11
CA PHE A 95 -11.66 2.12 10.90
C PHE A 95 -12.29 2.83 12.13
N LYS A 96 -12.02 2.38 13.35
CA LYS A 96 -12.59 2.96 14.58
C LYS A 96 -12.41 4.50 14.70
N GLY A 97 -11.42 5.07 14.02
CA GLY A 97 -11.16 6.52 13.97
C GLY A 97 -11.99 7.31 12.94
N ASP A 98 -12.54 6.68 11.89
CA ASP A 98 -13.17 7.34 10.74
C ASP A 98 -14.55 6.76 10.40
N LEU A 99 -15.29 6.32 11.43
CA LEU A 99 -16.64 5.74 11.27
C LEU A 99 -17.61 6.67 10.53
N LYS A 100 -17.46 7.99 10.65
CA LYS A 100 -18.30 8.93 9.91
C LYS A 100 -18.17 8.76 8.40
N HIS A 101 -16.95 8.58 7.91
CA HIS A 101 -16.71 8.40 6.48
C HIS A 101 -17.28 7.06 5.99
N LEU A 102 -17.19 6.00 6.80
CA LEU A 102 -17.78 4.70 6.47
C LEU A 102 -19.31 4.68 6.42
N PHE A 103 -19.97 5.44 7.29
CA PHE A 103 -21.43 5.45 7.39
C PHE A 103 -22.10 6.63 6.67
N THR A 104 -21.30 7.44 5.96
CA THR A 104 -21.85 8.48 5.08
C THR A 104 -22.09 7.84 3.71
N PRO A 105 -23.26 8.03 3.08
CA PRO A 105 -23.48 7.59 1.72
C PRO A 105 -22.37 8.10 0.81
N MET A 106 -21.65 7.19 0.17
CA MET A 106 -20.63 7.53 -0.81
C MET A 106 -21.24 7.42 -2.21
N GLY A 107 -21.25 8.53 -2.95
CA GLY A 107 -21.75 8.59 -4.32
C GLY A 107 -23.27 8.60 -4.46
N GLU A 108 -23.71 8.55 -5.72
CA GLU A 108 -25.12 8.50 -6.11
C GLU A 108 -25.55 7.06 -6.42
N VAL A 109 -26.86 6.81 -6.39
CA VAL A 109 -27.41 5.53 -6.86
C VAL A 109 -27.28 5.48 -8.38
N ILE A 110 -26.29 4.75 -8.87
CA ILE A 110 -26.06 4.56 -10.31
C ILE A 110 -26.80 3.35 -10.86
N SER A 111 -27.11 3.37 -12.15
CA SER A 111 -27.69 2.20 -12.82
C SER A 111 -26.64 1.11 -13.05
N GLN A 112 -27.07 -0.15 -13.18
CA GLN A 112 -26.15 -1.25 -13.52
C GLN A 112 -25.40 -1.05 -14.84
N ARG A 113 -25.93 -0.20 -15.74
CA ARG A 113 -25.29 0.10 -17.03
C ARG A 113 -24.14 1.10 -16.91
N GLU A 114 -24.01 1.78 -15.76
CA GLU A 114 -22.96 2.77 -15.47
C GLU A 114 -21.92 2.20 -14.50
N GLN A 115 -22.06 0.93 -14.11
CA GLN A 115 -21.14 0.24 -13.22
C GLN A 115 -19.98 -0.36 -14.01
N CYS A 116 -18.77 -0.12 -13.51
CA CYS A 116 -17.56 -0.81 -13.94
C CYS A 116 -17.77 -2.32 -13.84
N VAL A 117 -17.58 -3.02 -14.95
CA VAL A 117 -17.77 -4.48 -15.01
C VAL A 117 -16.76 -5.27 -14.17
N ALA A 118 -15.66 -4.62 -13.75
CA ALA A 118 -14.59 -5.25 -12.97
C ALA A 118 -14.73 -5.06 -11.46
N CYS A 119 -15.04 -3.84 -10.99
CA CYS A 119 -15.09 -3.52 -9.55
C CYS A 119 -16.45 -2.99 -9.06
N GLY A 120 -17.40 -2.70 -9.94
CA GLY A 120 -18.74 -2.20 -9.58
C GLY A 120 -18.83 -0.71 -9.26
N LYS A 121 -17.72 0.03 -9.20
CA LYS A 121 -17.71 1.50 -9.08
C LYS A 121 -18.29 2.17 -10.34
N PRO A 122 -18.76 3.43 -10.27
CA PRO A 122 -19.11 4.19 -11.47
C PRO A 122 -17.97 4.21 -12.49
N GLY A 123 -18.28 4.06 -13.77
CA GLY A 123 -17.30 4.09 -14.84
C GLY A 123 -17.85 4.69 -16.12
N GLU A 124 -17.02 4.73 -17.15
CA GLU A 124 -17.38 5.24 -18.47
C GLU A 124 -17.32 4.12 -19.52
N GLU A 125 -18.09 4.28 -20.60
CA GLU A 125 -18.07 3.34 -21.71
C GLU A 125 -16.71 3.38 -22.42
N VAL A 126 -16.12 2.20 -22.59
CA VAL A 126 -14.85 1.96 -23.26
C VAL A 126 -15.02 0.88 -24.32
N ASP A 127 -14.34 1.07 -25.45
CA ASP A 127 -14.37 0.21 -26.63
C ASP A 127 -15.78 -0.05 -27.22
N GLY A 128 -16.79 0.75 -26.85
CA GLY A 128 -18.16 0.64 -27.35
C GLY A 128 -18.98 -0.52 -26.75
N GLU A 129 -18.44 -1.25 -25.77
CA GLU A 129 -19.06 -2.47 -25.22
C GLU A 129 -18.96 -2.61 -23.70
N ARG A 130 -17.88 -2.13 -23.10
CA ARG A 130 -17.59 -2.34 -21.67
C ARG A 130 -17.68 -1.02 -20.93
N VAL A 131 -18.03 -1.06 -19.65
CA VAL A 131 -17.91 0.11 -18.77
C VAL A 131 -16.78 -0.17 -17.79
N LEU A 132 -15.80 0.71 -17.72
CA LEU A 132 -14.68 0.62 -16.79
C LEU A 132 -14.47 1.95 -16.07
N CYS A 133 -14.12 1.89 -14.79
CA CYS A 133 -13.64 3.06 -14.07
C CYS A 133 -12.15 3.34 -14.39
N GLU A 134 -11.69 4.55 -14.08
CA GLU A 134 -10.31 4.99 -14.29
C GLU A 134 -9.29 4.03 -13.65
N GLU A 135 -9.53 3.58 -12.42
CA GLU A 135 -8.67 2.63 -11.71
C GLU A 135 -8.55 1.28 -12.44
N CYS A 136 -9.68 0.71 -12.90
CA CYS A 136 -9.66 -0.56 -13.61
C CYS A 136 -9.02 -0.45 -14.99
N LEU A 137 -9.17 0.69 -15.67
CA LEU A 137 -8.44 0.99 -16.91
C LEU A 137 -6.93 1.07 -16.65
N GLN A 138 -6.52 1.79 -15.60
CA GLN A 138 -5.12 1.85 -15.18
C GLN A 138 -4.57 0.46 -14.84
N HIS A 139 -5.34 -0.41 -14.18
CA HIS A 139 -4.94 -1.79 -13.89
C HIS A 139 -4.80 -2.64 -15.16
N GLU A 140 -5.66 -2.46 -16.17
CA GLU A 140 -5.48 -3.13 -17.47
C GLU A 140 -4.19 -2.68 -18.16
N GLU A 141 -3.90 -1.37 -18.16
CA GLU A 141 -2.66 -0.81 -18.70
C GLU A 141 -1.43 -1.33 -17.95
N LEU A 142 -1.50 -1.37 -16.63
CA LEU A 142 -0.44 -1.91 -15.77
C LEU A 142 -0.18 -3.38 -16.09
N GLY A 143 -1.24 -4.18 -16.30
CA GLY A 143 -1.12 -5.58 -16.71
C GLY A 143 -0.44 -5.75 -18.07
N ARG A 144 -0.75 -4.87 -19.04
CA ARG A 144 -0.07 -4.85 -20.35
C ARG A 144 1.40 -4.44 -20.24
N ALA A 145 1.73 -3.48 -19.38
CA ALA A 145 3.09 -3.05 -19.13
C ALA A 145 3.91 -4.14 -18.42
N LEU A 146 3.32 -4.81 -17.43
CA LEU A 146 3.97 -5.86 -16.64
C LEU A 146 4.49 -7.02 -17.50
N ALA A 147 3.76 -7.40 -18.55
CA ALA A 147 4.18 -8.47 -19.46
C ALA A 147 5.48 -8.15 -20.23
N LYS A 148 5.88 -6.88 -20.30
CA LYS A 148 7.09 -6.41 -21.00
C LYS A 148 8.14 -5.83 -20.05
N ALA A 149 7.82 -5.69 -18.77
CA ALA A 149 8.67 -5.03 -17.80
C ALA A 149 9.79 -5.98 -17.35
N GLU A 150 10.98 -5.43 -17.24
CA GLU A 150 12.16 -6.11 -16.70
C GLU A 150 12.47 -5.62 -15.28
N TYR A 151 12.07 -4.38 -14.97
CA TYR A 151 12.35 -3.72 -13.71
C TYR A 151 11.10 -3.10 -13.10
N LEU A 152 11.04 -3.15 -11.77
CA LEU A 152 10.15 -2.33 -10.95
C LEU A 152 10.97 -1.22 -10.28
N VAL A 153 10.65 0.03 -10.64
CA VAL A 153 11.33 1.21 -10.10
C VAL A 153 10.44 1.88 -9.07
N ARG A 154 10.95 2.10 -7.86
CA ARG A 154 10.32 2.92 -6.82
C ARG A 154 11.05 4.26 -6.72
N SER A 155 10.33 5.37 -6.77
CA SER A 155 10.89 6.71 -6.56
C SER A 155 10.04 7.55 -5.61
N LYS A 156 10.66 8.48 -4.89
CA LYS A 156 9.93 9.45 -4.04
C LYS A 156 9.28 10.57 -4.84
N LYS A 157 9.77 10.81 -6.07
CA LYS A 157 9.30 11.85 -6.97
C LYS A 157 8.98 11.24 -8.34
N PRO A 158 8.13 11.89 -9.15
CA PRO A 158 7.99 11.50 -10.53
C PRO A 158 9.35 11.45 -11.23
N VAL A 159 9.60 10.39 -12.00
CA VAL A 159 10.85 10.21 -12.75
C VAL A 159 10.61 10.62 -14.20
N GLU A 160 11.43 11.55 -14.72
CA GLU A 160 11.38 11.94 -16.12
C GLU A 160 11.71 10.75 -17.02
N ASN A 161 11.05 10.68 -18.18
CA ASN A 161 11.19 9.60 -19.18
C ASN A 161 10.68 8.22 -18.73
N LEU A 162 10.05 8.09 -17.55
CA LEU A 162 9.27 6.91 -17.19
C LEU A 162 7.77 7.22 -17.27
N HIS A 163 7.05 6.42 -18.06
CA HIS A 163 5.61 6.57 -18.28
C HIS A 163 4.80 5.57 -17.44
N GLY A 164 3.50 5.83 -17.26
CA GLY A 164 2.59 4.90 -16.58
C GLY A 164 2.85 4.72 -15.08
N GLY A 165 3.46 5.70 -14.43
CA GLY A 165 3.77 5.64 -13.00
C GLY A 165 2.52 5.62 -12.14
N VAL A 166 2.43 4.67 -11.20
CA VAL A 166 1.36 4.57 -10.21
C VAL A 166 1.84 5.13 -8.87
N LYS A 167 1.10 6.08 -8.29
CA LYS A 167 1.40 6.61 -6.97
C LYS A 167 0.74 5.74 -5.90
N ILE A 168 1.54 5.21 -4.99
CA ILE A 168 1.06 4.45 -3.83
C ILE A 168 1.62 5.09 -2.57
N LEU A 169 0.76 5.79 -1.82
CA LEU A 169 1.13 6.60 -0.66
C LEU A 169 2.20 7.66 -1.02
N HIS A 170 3.42 7.51 -0.48
CA HIS A 170 4.52 8.47 -0.58
C HIS A 170 5.53 8.15 -1.70
N ALA A 171 5.21 7.21 -2.58
CA ALA A 171 6.12 6.78 -3.62
C ALA A 171 5.40 6.54 -4.95
N TYR A 172 6.16 6.71 -6.02
CA TYR A 172 5.80 6.40 -7.39
C TYR A 172 6.44 5.08 -7.79
N TYR A 173 5.67 4.24 -8.47
CA TYR A 173 6.08 2.93 -8.95
C TYR A 173 5.96 2.87 -10.46
N TYR A 174 7.01 2.41 -11.13
CA TYR A 174 7.09 2.30 -12.58
C TYR A 174 7.49 0.90 -12.99
N LEU A 175 6.87 0.40 -14.05
CA LEU A 175 7.27 -0.80 -14.75
C LEU A 175 8.02 -0.37 -16.01
N CYS A 176 9.25 -0.82 -16.20
CA CYS A 176 10.06 -0.40 -17.33
C CYS A 176 10.98 -1.53 -17.84
N SER A 177 11.39 -1.37 -19.10
CA SER A 177 12.41 -2.19 -19.76
C SER A 177 13.81 -1.63 -19.53
N GLU A 178 14.85 -2.41 -19.81
CA GLU A 178 16.26 -1.99 -19.66
C GLU A 178 16.57 -0.72 -20.47
N GLY A 179 15.99 -0.59 -21.66
CA GLY A 179 16.19 0.58 -22.53
C GLY A 179 15.60 1.87 -21.97
N GLU A 180 14.45 1.80 -21.30
CA GLU A 180 13.82 2.96 -20.66
C GLU A 180 14.59 3.37 -19.40
N LEU A 181 15.06 2.39 -18.62
CA LEU A 181 15.84 2.62 -17.41
C LEU A 181 17.14 3.38 -17.70
N GLY A 182 17.82 3.06 -18.81
CA GLY A 182 19.05 3.74 -19.25
C GLY A 182 18.87 5.22 -19.61
N THR A 183 17.64 5.70 -19.78
CA THR A 183 17.30 7.10 -20.09
C THR A 183 16.67 7.86 -18.92
N ALA A 184 16.45 7.17 -17.79
CA ALA A 184 15.79 7.72 -16.62
C ALA A 184 16.79 8.46 -15.70
N ALA A 185 16.40 9.64 -15.22
CA ALA A 185 17.17 10.39 -14.22
C ALA A 185 16.90 9.81 -12.81
N LEU A 186 17.59 8.73 -12.46
CA LEU A 186 17.40 7.97 -11.22
C LEU A 186 18.25 8.53 -10.07
N GLU A 187 18.05 9.78 -9.68
CA GLU A 187 18.78 10.37 -8.54
C GLU A 187 18.22 9.92 -7.17
N ASP A 188 16.94 9.50 -7.12
CA ASP A 188 16.19 9.18 -5.88
C ASP A 188 15.42 7.82 -5.97
N ALA A 189 15.82 6.91 -6.87
CA ALA A 189 15.07 5.70 -7.19
C ALA A 189 15.72 4.39 -6.68
N PHE A 190 14.90 3.47 -6.18
CA PHE A 190 15.30 2.11 -5.81
C PHE A 190 14.80 1.13 -6.88
N ILE A 191 15.71 0.33 -7.43
CA ILE A 191 15.41 -0.68 -8.45
C ILE A 191 15.32 -2.05 -7.75
N ARG A 192 14.29 -2.82 -8.08
CA ARG A 192 14.26 -4.26 -7.81
C ARG A 192 14.27 -5.02 -9.13
N ASP A 193 15.19 -5.98 -9.21
CA ASP A 193 15.24 -7.04 -10.21
C ASP A 193 14.29 -8.19 -9.83
#